data_AF-A0A4Z1A3C3-F1
#
_entry.id   AF-A0A4Z1A3C3-F1
#
_cell.length_a   1.000
_cell.length_b   1.000
_cell.length_c   1.000
_cell.angle_alpha   90.00
_cell.angle_beta   90.00
_cell.angle_gamma   90.00
#
_symmetry.space_group_name_H-M   'P 1'
#
loop_
_entity.id
_entity.type
_entity.pdbx_description
1 polymer ?
#
loop_
_entity_poly.entity_id
_entity_poly.type
_entity_poly.pdbx_seq_one_letter_code
_entity_poly.pdbx_strand_id
1 'polypeptide(L)'
;MYPKLGQMKEVLVTIQSVYQYLEKLGPKKSFQILKNLGYEKLLSLTGKVPKERLIVLTHKLSEDTVVELVKQIPEKILVEMIGENEDDDLVYFIHSLPMSDLALVSRSIPPRDVGLLAKTLGRETSVEILKTLGIEKSIALLKEIPMKDFLWLVEEIEVGPVIQLVSELSVVDCKKWIKQRGLEELPILIKFFGVTNALAIFRKLGMNQALEMMHLLGTREMLELSLLLSKMSLEEKNIPTLSLLKPNDLPSKNKSKPAPKKKQIAKKKKTSKR
;
A
#
# COMPACT_ATOMS: atom_id res chain seq x y z
N MET A 1 -7.59 34.11 -37.68
CA MET A 1 -7.96 34.55 -36.32
C MET A 1 -6.67 34.95 -35.60
N TYR A 2 -6.48 36.23 -35.31
CA TYR A 2 -5.29 36.71 -34.60
C TYR A 2 -5.43 36.39 -33.10
N PRO A 3 -4.37 35.89 -32.42
CA PRO A 3 -4.41 35.69 -30.98
C PRO A 3 -4.60 37.03 -30.27
N LYS A 4 -5.43 37.05 -29.22
CA LYS A 4 -5.73 38.26 -28.44
C LYS A 4 -4.43 38.76 -27.78
N LEU A 5 -4.22 40.08 -27.70
CA LEU A 5 -3.01 40.74 -27.20
C LEU A 5 -2.47 40.19 -25.85
N GLY A 6 -3.35 39.70 -24.98
CA GLY A 6 -2.98 39.04 -23.72
C GLY A 6 -2.29 37.68 -23.89
N GLN A 7 -2.74 36.86 -24.86
CA GLN A 7 -2.13 35.57 -25.19
C GLN A 7 -0.73 35.75 -25.77
N MET A 8 -0.50 36.81 -26.55
CA MET A 8 0.82 37.13 -27.08
C MET A 8 1.83 37.48 -25.99
N LYS A 9 1.41 38.15 -24.91
CA LYS A 9 2.28 38.48 -23.77
C LYS A 9 2.64 37.24 -22.96
N GLU A 10 1.69 36.35 -22.69
CA GLU A 10 1.96 35.09 -21.98
C GLU A 10 2.93 34.19 -22.75
N VAL A 11 2.76 34.08 -24.06
CA VAL A 11 3.65 33.29 -24.93
C VAL A 11 5.07 33.87 -24.92
N LEU A 12 5.24 35.19 -24.98
CA LEU A 12 6.56 35.81 -24.91
C LEU A 12 7.25 35.59 -23.56
N VAL A 13 6.51 35.65 -22.45
CA VAL A 13 7.04 35.40 -21.10
C VAL A 13 7.49 33.95 -20.94
N THR A 14 6.72 32.99 -21.47
CA THR A 14 7.08 31.56 -21.42
C THR A 14 8.27 31.23 -22.33
N ILE A 15 8.35 31.83 -23.51
CA ILE A 15 9.54 31.68 -24.37
C ILE A 15 10.78 32.23 -23.65
N GLN A 16 10.67 33.41 -23.03
CA GLN A 16 11.77 34.02 -22.29
C GLN A 16 12.19 33.16 -21.08
N SER A 17 11.24 32.53 -20.38
CA SER A 17 11.56 31.62 -19.26
C SER A 17 12.28 30.35 -19.74
N VAL A 18 11.87 29.77 -20.87
CA VAL A 18 12.57 28.64 -21.50
C VAL A 18 14.00 29.02 -21.87
N TYR A 19 14.22 30.18 -22.50
CA TYR A 19 15.56 30.62 -22.85
C TYR A 19 16.45 30.79 -21.61
N GLN A 20 15.95 31.46 -20.57
CA GLN A 20 16.67 31.62 -19.30
C GLN A 20 16.97 30.27 -18.62
N TYR A 21 16.04 29.32 -18.70
CA TYR A 21 16.23 27.97 -18.20
C TYR A 21 17.37 27.25 -18.93
N LEU A 22 17.33 27.24 -20.26
CA LEU A 22 18.33 26.57 -21.10
C LEU A 22 19.71 27.24 -21.00
N GLU A 23 19.76 28.55 -20.86
CA GLU A 23 21.00 29.31 -20.69
C GLU A 23 21.71 28.93 -19.38
N LYS A 24 20.98 28.92 -18.26
CA LYS A 24 21.53 28.56 -16.94
C LYS A 24 21.97 27.10 -16.84
N LEU A 25 21.36 26.20 -17.61
CA LEU A 25 21.73 24.79 -17.66
C LEU A 25 23.08 24.50 -18.33
N GLY A 26 23.54 25.44 -19.17
CA GLY A 26 24.72 25.28 -20.01
C GLY A 26 24.44 24.52 -21.33
N PRO A 27 25.24 24.77 -22.39
CA PRO A 27 24.93 24.40 -23.77
C PRO A 27 24.85 22.89 -24.03
N LYS A 28 25.65 22.07 -23.32
CA LYS A 28 25.63 20.61 -23.49
C LYS A 28 24.33 19.99 -22.97
N LYS A 29 24.01 20.25 -21.69
CA LYS A 29 22.80 19.76 -21.03
C LYS A 29 21.53 20.26 -21.73
N SER A 30 21.48 21.55 -22.03
CA SER A 30 20.32 22.16 -22.68
C SER A 30 20.05 21.56 -24.06
N PHE A 31 21.09 21.32 -24.86
CA PHE A 31 20.94 20.72 -26.17
C PHE A 31 20.45 19.26 -26.11
N GLN A 32 21.00 18.44 -25.20
CA GLN A 32 20.56 17.05 -25.06
C GLN A 32 19.10 16.95 -24.58
N ILE A 33 18.73 17.74 -23.58
CA ILE A 33 17.36 17.80 -23.05
C ILE A 33 16.40 18.28 -24.16
N LEU A 34 16.73 19.35 -24.89
CA LEU A 34 15.92 19.84 -26.00
C LEU A 34 15.76 18.80 -27.12
N LYS A 35 16.84 18.13 -27.49
CA LYS A 35 16.84 17.08 -28.52
C LYS A 35 15.97 15.89 -28.13
N ASN A 36 16.00 15.48 -26.86
CA ASN A 36 15.34 14.26 -26.40
C ASN A 36 13.87 14.46 -25.96
N LEU A 37 13.54 15.63 -25.42
CA LEU A 37 12.19 15.95 -24.91
C LEU A 37 11.34 16.69 -25.93
N GLY A 38 11.96 17.44 -26.83
CA GLY A 38 11.30 18.36 -27.73
C GLY A 38 10.93 19.68 -27.07
N TYR A 39 10.73 20.71 -27.90
CA TYR A 39 10.43 22.06 -27.44
C TYR A 39 9.08 22.17 -26.73
N GLU A 40 8.05 21.47 -27.23
CA GLU A 40 6.67 21.47 -26.69
C GLU A 40 6.62 21.06 -25.20
N LYS A 41 7.25 19.94 -24.84
CA LYS A 41 7.25 19.43 -23.45
C LYS A 41 8.03 20.35 -22.52
N LEU A 42 9.16 20.88 -22.98
CA LEU A 42 9.95 21.82 -22.19
C LEU A 42 9.21 23.13 -21.95
N LEU A 43 8.57 23.68 -22.98
CA LEU A 43 7.75 24.88 -22.87
C LEU A 43 6.60 24.68 -21.87
N SER A 44 5.94 23.52 -21.93
CA SER A 44 4.85 23.21 -21.00
C SER A 44 5.32 23.06 -19.55
N LEU A 45 6.43 22.35 -19.31
CA LEU A 45 7.01 22.19 -17.97
C LEU A 45 7.54 23.50 -17.39
N THR A 46 8.30 24.27 -18.16
CA THR A 46 8.86 25.57 -17.73
C THR A 46 7.80 26.65 -17.56
N GLY A 47 6.63 26.50 -18.18
CA GLY A 47 5.46 27.35 -17.95
C GLY A 47 4.70 27.03 -16.66
N LYS A 48 4.78 25.80 -16.16
CA LYS A 48 4.00 25.32 -15.00
C LYS A 48 4.81 25.14 -13.72
N VAL A 49 6.13 24.95 -13.84
CA VAL A 49 7.05 24.74 -12.72
C VAL A 49 7.99 25.94 -12.59
N PRO A 50 8.26 26.44 -11.38
CA PRO A 50 9.25 27.49 -11.18
C PRO A 50 10.61 27.12 -11.77
N LYS A 51 11.17 28.02 -12.58
CA LYS A 51 12.41 27.79 -13.32
C LYS A 51 13.59 27.46 -12.39
N GLU A 52 13.66 28.08 -11.22
CA GLU A 52 14.70 27.83 -10.22
C GLU A 52 14.71 26.37 -9.78
N ARG A 53 13.52 25.79 -9.53
CA ARG A 53 13.39 24.39 -9.11
C ARG A 53 13.74 23.43 -10.22
N LEU A 54 13.30 23.69 -11.46
CA LEU A 54 13.69 22.90 -12.62
C LEU A 54 15.23 22.90 -12.81
N ILE A 55 15.88 24.05 -12.61
CA ILE A 55 17.34 24.17 -12.70
C ILE A 55 18.01 23.32 -11.62
N VAL A 56 17.58 23.45 -10.36
CA VAL A 56 18.14 22.67 -9.24
C VAL A 56 18.02 21.17 -9.49
N LEU A 57 16.82 20.70 -9.84
CA LEU A 57 16.57 19.28 -10.10
C LEU A 57 17.41 18.78 -11.29
N THR A 58 17.46 19.54 -12.38
CA THR A 58 18.21 19.13 -13.60
C THR A 58 19.73 19.23 -13.43
N HIS A 59 20.22 20.02 -12.48
CA HIS A 59 21.63 19.97 -12.10
C HIS A 59 21.96 18.75 -11.26
N LYS A 60 21.08 18.40 -10.30
CA LYS A 60 21.27 17.24 -9.42
C LYS A 60 21.04 15.90 -10.12
N LEU A 61 20.21 15.88 -11.16
CA LEU A 61 19.89 14.69 -11.93
C LEU A 61 20.72 14.59 -13.22
N SER A 62 20.89 13.35 -13.71
CA SER A 62 21.49 13.09 -15.02
C SER A 62 20.51 13.43 -16.14
N GLU A 63 21.04 13.75 -17.33
CA GLU A 63 20.23 14.09 -18.50
C GLU A 63 19.32 12.93 -18.91
N ASP A 64 19.82 11.70 -18.87
CA ASP A 64 19.06 10.49 -19.15
C ASP A 64 17.93 10.28 -18.15
N THR A 65 18.21 10.48 -16.85
CA THR A 65 17.21 10.37 -15.78
C THR A 65 16.09 11.40 -15.97
N VAL A 66 16.41 12.65 -16.32
CA VAL A 66 15.40 13.69 -16.60
C VAL A 66 14.54 13.29 -17.80
N VAL A 67 15.16 12.80 -18.87
CA VAL A 67 14.44 12.35 -20.06
C VAL A 67 13.52 11.17 -19.74
N GLU A 68 13.99 10.23 -18.93
CA GLU A 68 13.23 9.04 -18.56
C GLU A 68 12.03 9.38 -17.66
N LEU A 69 12.20 10.29 -16.68
CA LEU A 69 11.12 10.79 -15.83
C LEU A 69 9.98 11.37 -16.67
N VAL A 70 10.29 12.26 -17.62
CA VAL A 70 9.27 12.90 -18.47
C VAL A 70 8.65 11.94 -19.49
N LYS A 71 9.31 10.83 -19.81
CA LYS A 71 8.74 9.77 -20.66
C LYS A 71 7.81 8.85 -19.89
N GLN A 72 8.19 8.46 -18.67
CA GLN A 72 7.45 7.47 -17.89
C GLN A 72 6.35 8.08 -17.01
N ILE A 73 6.54 9.30 -16.51
CA ILE A 73 5.59 9.96 -15.60
C ILE A 73 4.82 11.05 -16.37
N PRO A 74 3.47 11.05 -16.30
CA PRO A 74 2.67 12.11 -16.92
C PRO A 74 3.08 13.50 -16.43
N GLU A 75 3.11 14.46 -17.35
CA GLU A 75 3.55 15.84 -17.06
C GLU A 75 2.80 16.45 -15.88
N LYS A 76 1.48 16.25 -15.80
CA LYS A 76 0.65 16.75 -14.70
C LYS A 76 1.18 16.27 -13.33
N ILE A 77 1.51 14.98 -13.24
CA ILE A 77 2.00 14.36 -12.01
C ILE A 77 3.40 14.89 -11.69
N LEU A 78 4.27 15.07 -12.68
CA LEU A 78 5.59 15.66 -12.46
C LEU A 78 5.51 17.09 -11.92
N VAL A 79 4.61 17.91 -12.45
CA VAL A 79 4.39 19.28 -11.95
C VAL A 79 3.94 19.24 -10.50
N GLU A 80 2.99 18.36 -10.15
CA GLU A 80 2.51 18.18 -8.78
C GLU A 80 3.60 17.62 -7.85
N MET A 81 4.39 16.66 -8.30
CA MET A 81 5.54 16.12 -7.54
C MET A 81 6.55 17.19 -7.21
N ILE A 82 6.94 17.99 -8.21
CA ILE A 82 7.85 19.10 -7.97
C ILE A 82 7.17 20.09 -7.04
N GLY A 83 5.92 20.48 -7.28
CA GLY A 83 5.22 21.45 -6.44
C GLY A 83 5.11 21.09 -4.96
N GLU A 84 4.80 19.83 -4.65
CA GLU A 84 4.40 19.38 -3.31
C GLU A 84 5.54 18.77 -2.47
N ASN A 85 6.68 18.45 -3.08
CA ASN A 85 7.80 17.77 -2.41
C ASN A 85 9.05 18.65 -2.39
N GLU A 86 9.96 18.44 -1.44
CA GLU A 86 11.25 19.12 -1.42
C GLU A 86 12.20 18.59 -2.50
N ASP A 87 13.08 19.46 -3.01
CA ASP A 87 13.98 19.10 -4.11
C ASP A 87 14.94 17.96 -3.73
N ASP A 88 15.40 17.93 -2.48
CA ASP A 88 16.32 16.88 -2.00
C ASP A 88 15.62 15.53 -1.82
N ASP A 89 14.36 15.53 -1.39
CA ASP A 89 13.57 14.30 -1.27
C ASP A 89 13.27 13.71 -2.63
N LEU A 90 12.88 14.53 -3.60
CA LEU A 90 12.67 14.09 -4.98
C LEU A 90 13.93 13.46 -5.56
N VAL A 91 15.08 14.12 -5.42
CA VAL A 91 16.37 13.59 -5.90
C VAL A 91 16.70 12.26 -5.21
N TYR A 92 16.47 12.17 -3.90
CA TYR A 92 16.67 10.94 -3.15
C TYR A 92 15.77 9.80 -3.67
N PHE A 93 14.47 10.04 -3.88
CA PHE A 93 13.55 9.03 -4.39
C PHE A 93 13.93 8.57 -5.80
N ILE A 94 14.32 9.50 -6.67
CA ILE A 94 14.73 9.21 -8.05
C ILE A 94 15.97 8.33 -8.09
N HIS A 95 16.94 8.55 -7.20
CA HIS A 95 18.14 7.72 -7.13
C HIS A 95 17.94 6.40 -6.39
N SER A 96 16.98 6.34 -5.48
CA SER A 96 16.81 5.19 -4.58
C SER A 96 15.82 4.15 -5.10
N LEU A 97 14.96 4.51 -6.06
CA LEU A 97 13.95 3.62 -6.64
C LEU A 97 14.19 3.41 -8.14
N PRO A 98 13.93 2.19 -8.66
CA PRO A 98 13.85 1.97 -10.11
C PRO A 98 12.82 2.90 -10.77
N MET A 99 13.08 3.32 -12.01
CA MET A 99 12.19 4.26 -12.70
C MET A 99 10.76 3.70 -12.88
N SER A 100 10.63 2.39 -13.10
CA SER A 100 9.34 1.70 -13.18
C SER A 100 8.53 1.84 -11.88
N ASP A 101 9.21 1.70 -10.74
CA ASP A 101 8.60 1.72 -9.42
C ASP A 101 8.21 3.15 -9.05
N LEU A 102 9.08 4.12 -9.37
CA LEU A 102 8.78 5.54 -9.20
C LEU A 102 7.58 5.96 -10.06
N ALA A 103 7.50 5.48 -11.30
CA ALA A 103 6.35 5.73 -12.17
C ALA A 103 5.05 5.10 -11.62
N LEU A 104 5.15 3.94 -10.98
CA LEU A 104 4.00 3.27 -10.38
C LEU A 104 3.53 3.99 -9.10
N VAL A 105 4.47 4.36 -8.23
CA VAL A 105 4.22 5.14 -7.00
C VAL A 105 3.58 6.48 -7.34
N SER A 106 4.18 7.25 -8.25
CA SER A 106 3.69 8.58 -8.64
C SER A 106 2.28 8.58 -9.26
N ARG A 107 1.89 7.49 -9.91
CA ARG A 107 0.53 7.31 -10.46
C ARG A 107 -0.49 6.86 -9.43
N SER A 108 -0.03 6.24 -8.34
CA SER A 108 -0.90 5.54 -7.39
C SER A 108 -1.08 6.29 -6.07
N ILE A 109 -0.10 7.10 -5.68
CA ILE A 109 -0.08 7.86 -4.44
C ILE A 109 -0.04 9.34 -4.82
N PRO A 110 -0.93 10.18 -4.25
CA PRO A 110 -0.91 11.61 -4.48
C PRO A 110 0.47 12.21 -4.12
N PRO A 111 1.04 13.11 -4.93
CA PRO A 111 2.37 13.67 -4.65
C PRO A 111 2.47 14.42 -3.32
N ARG A 112 1.37 15.02 -2.86
CA ARG A 112 1.26 15.63 -1.53
C ARG A 112 1.43 14.61 -0.40
N ASP A 113 0.87 13.43 -0.57
CA ASP A 113 0.94 12.36 0.42
C ASP A 113 2.36 11.78 0.48
N VAL A 114 3.07 11.69 -0.66
CA VAL A 114 4.50 11.34 -0.69
C VAL A 114 5.34 12.34 0.10
N GLY A 115 5.08 13.64 -0.04
CA GLY A 115 5.80 14.68 0.69
C GLY A 115 5.53 14.61 2.21
N LEU A 116 4.30 14.29 2.60
CA LEU A 116 3.95 14.06 4.01
C LEU A 116 4.67 12.83 4.57
N LEU A 117 4.75 11.73 3.83
CA LEU A 117 5.51 10.54 4.24
C LEU A 117 6.99 10.87 4.43
N ALA A 118 7.60 11.57 3.46
CA ALA A 118 9.00 11.99 3.53
C ALA A 118 9.27 12.84 4.78
N LYS A 119 8.35 13.77 5.10
CA LYS A 119 8.48 14.67 6.23
C LYS A 119 8.28 13.98 7.58
N THR A 120 7.32 13.06 7.69
CA THR A 120 6.98 12.42 8.97
C THR A 120 7.88 11.22 9.27
N LEU A 121 8.17 10.37 8.27
CA LEU A 121 8.96 9.15 8.45
C LEU A 121 10.45 9.33 8.12
N GLY A 122 10.79 10.38 7.37
CA GLY A 122 12.06 10.49 6.67
C GLY A 122 12.00 9.83 5.29
N ARG A 123 12.73 10.41 4.35
CA ARG A 123 12.84 9.90 2.96
C ARG A 123 13.48 8.50 2.91
N GLU A 124 14.45 8.23 3.78
CA GLU A 124 15.15 6.95 3.86
C GLU A 124 14.17 5.84 4.29
N THR A 125 13.49 6.05 5.42
CA THR A 125 12.50 5.11 5.97
C THR A 125 11.35 4.89 4.99
N SER A 126 10.87 5.96 4.34
CA SER A 126 9.80 5.87 3.34
C SER A 126 10.18 4.93 2.19
N VAL A 127 11.41 5.04 1.67
CA VAL A 127 11.90 4.15 0.61
C VAL A 127 12.15 2.73 1.13
N GLU A 128 12.64 2.59 2.35
CA GLU A 128 12.88 1.27 2.96
C GLU A 128 11.59 0.48 3.14
N ILE A 129 10.50 1.13 3.59
CA ILE A 129 9.17 0.52 3.68
C ILE A 129 8.72 0.01 2.32
N LEU A 130 8.84 0.87 1.29
CA LEU A 130 8.46 0.55 -0.09
C LEU A 130 9.24 -0.67 -0.62
N LYS A 131 10.54 -0.78 -0.31
CA LYS A 131 11.37 -1.92 -0.70
C LYS A 131 11.06 -3.19 0.11
N THR A 132 10.85 -3.05 1.40
CA THR A 132 10.67 -4.18 2.33
C THR A 132 9.32 -4.86 2.15
N LEU A 133 8.24 -4.08 2.06
CA LEU A 133 6.90 -4.61 1.82
C LEU A 133 6.65 -4.93 0.35
N GLY A 134 7.43 -4.32 -0.54
CA GLY A 134 7.19 -4.29 -1.98
C GLY A 134 6.27 -3.13 -2.37
N ILE A 135 6.52 -2.57 -3.56
CA ILE A 135 5.83 -1.39 -4.08
C ILE A 135 4.33 -1.62 -4.19
N GLU A 136 3.92 -2.74 -4.79
CA GLU A 136 2.52 -3.07 -5.01
C GLU A 136 1.76 -3.24 -3.70
N LYS A 137 2.35 -3.96 -2.74
CA LYS A 137 1.73 -4.20 -1.43
C LYS A 137 1.59 -2.90 -0.66
N SER A 138 2.64 -2.07 -0.62
CA SER A 138 2.64 -0.77 0.04
C SER A 138 1.55 0.14 -0.51
N ILE A 139 1.44 0.22 -1.83
CA ILE A 139 0.40 1.03 -2.49
C ILE A 139 -1.00 0.49 -2.19
N ALA A 140 -1.18 -0.83 -2.21
CA ALA A 140 -2.46 -1.43 -1.91
C ALA A 140 -2.90 -1.13 -0.47
N LEU A 141 -1.98 -1.18 0.49
CA LEU A 141 -2.25 -0.84 1.89
C LEU A 141 -2.57 0.65 2.09
N LEU A 142 -1.79 1.54 1.47
CA LEU A 142 -2.03 2.99 1.52
C LEU A 142 -3.36 3.40 0.88
N LYS A 143 -3.91 2.60 -0.04
CA LYS A 143 -5.26 2.82 -0.59
C LYS A 143 -6.39 2.42 0.35
N GLU A 144 -6.11 1.55 1.33
CA GLU A 144 -7.12 1.07 2.28
C GLU A 144 -7.24 1.95 3.52
N ILE A 145 -6.23 2.80 3.79
CA ILE A 145 -6.17 3.66 4.97
C ILE A 145 -6.00 5.12 4.53
N PRO A 146 -6.81 6.07 5.05
CA PRO A 146 -6.57 7.49 4.83
C PRO A 146 -5.17 7.90 5.31
N MET A 147 -4.47 8.75 4.55
CA MET A 147 -3.11 9.17 4.90
C MET A 147 -3.00 9.73 6.32
N LYS A 148 -4.01 10.48 6.79
CA LYS A 148 -4.07 11.00 8.16
C LYS A 148 -4.00 9.89 9.23
N ASP A 149 -4.73 8.80 9.02
CA ASP A 149 -4.81 7.70 9.98
C ASP A 149 -3.54 6.85 9.95
N PHE A 150 -2.90 6.73 8.78
CA PHE A 150 -1.58 6.13 8.66
C PHE A 150 -0.52 6.92 9.42
N LEU A 151 -0.48 8.25 9.25
CA LEU A 151 0.47 9.11 9.96
C LEU A 151 0.24 9.04 11.48
N TRP A 152 -1.01 9.06 11.93
CA TRP A 152 -1.35 8.85 13.34
C TRP A 152 -0.83 7.51 13.87
N LEU A 153 -0.99 6.42 13.10
CA LEU A 153 -0.51 5.10 13.51
C LEU A 153 1.02 5.06 13.70
N VAL A 154 1.74 5.75 12.81
CA VAL A 154 3.20 5.86 12.87
C VAL A 154 3.69 6.73 14.02
N GLU A 155 2.91 7.73 14.43
CA GLU A 155 3.21 8.53 15.63
C GLU A 155 2.98 7.71 16.92
N GLU A 156 1.98 6.84 16.93
CA GLU A 156 1.64 6.02 18.11
C GLU A 156 2.51 4.77 18.27
N ILE A 157 3.05 4.25 17.17
CA ILE A 157 3.84 3.02 17.13
C ILE A 157 5.05 3.23 16.23
N GLU A 158 6.21 2.74 16.66
CA GLU A 158 7.36 2.62 15.77
C GLU A 158 7.02 1.85 14.49
N VAL A 159 7.57 2.32 13.36
CA VAL A 159 7.28 1.79 12.03
C VAL A 159 7.68 0.31 11.91
N GLY A 160 8.79 -0.09 12.55
CA GLY A 160 9.34 -1.45 12.48
C GLY A 160 8.33 -2.55 12.87
N PRO A 161 7.73 -2.49 14.08
CA PRO A 161 6.66 -3.40 14.47
C PRO A 161 5.49 -3.49 13.50
N VAL A 162 5.07 -2.36 12.93
CA VAL A 162 3.97 -2.31 11.95
C VAL A 162 4.37 -3.01 10.66
N ILE A 163 5.59 -2.75 10.14
CA ILE A 163 6.11 -3.44 8.95
C ILE A 163 6.19 -4.95 9.19
N GLN A 164 6.67 -5.39 10.36
CA GLN A 164 6.78 -6.81 10.69
C GLN A 164 5.41 -7.50 10.72
N LEU A 165 4.40 -6.83 11.29
CA LEU A 165 3.05 -7.36 11.32
C LEU A 165 2.47 -7.46 9.90
N VAL A 166 2.60 -6.38 9.13
CA VAL A 166 1.98 -6.26 7.81
C VAL A 166 2.75 -7.03 6.74
N SER A 167 4.03 -7.34 6.94
CA SER A 167 4.81 -8.17 6.01
C SER A 167 4.27 -9.59 5.97
N GLU A 168 3.86 -10.15 7.10
CA GLU A 168 3.28 -11.49 7.19
C GLU A 168 1.80 -11.56 6.83
N LEU A 169 1.05 -10.48 7.05
CA LEU A 169 -0.36 -10.43 6.70
C LEU A 169 -0.59 -10.13 5.22
N SER A 170 -1.68 -10.68 4.67
CA SER A 170 -2.13 -10.29 3.33
C SER A 170 -2.83 -8.93 3.36
N VAL A 171 -2.86 -8.22 2.23
CA VAL A 171 -3.59 -6.94 2.11
C VAL A 171 -5.08 -7.13 2.45
N VAL A 172 -5.64 -8.29 2.10
CA VAL A 172 -7.04 -8.64 2.40
C VAL A 172 -7.25 -8.78 3.90
N ASP A 173 -6.31 -9.38 4.62
CA ASP A 173 -6.39 -9.54 6.07
C ASP A 173 -6.23 -8.21 6.79
N CYS A 174 -5.27 -7.37 6.37
CA CYS A 174 -5.15 -6.00 6.87
C CYS A 174 -6.45 -5.21 6.67
N LYS A 175 -7.06 -5.29 5.49
CA LYS A 175 -8.35 -4.65 5.20
C LYS A 175 -9.47 -5.16 6.10
N LYS A 176 -9.55 -6.46 6.34
CA LYS A 176 -10.54 -7.05 7.25
C LYS A 176 -10.36 -6.54 8.67
N TRP A 177 -9.11 -6.49 9.15
CA TRP A 177 -8.78 -5.95 10.47
C TRP A 177 -9.30 -4.53 10.63
N ILE A 178 -8.90 -3.64 9.72
CA ILE A 178 -9.25 -2.21 9.76
C ILE A 178 -10.77 -2.02 9.82
N LYS A 179 -11.52 -2.84 9.07
CA LYS A 179 -12.99 -2.77 9.05
C LYS A 179 -13.67 -3.30 10.31
N GLN A 180 -13.14 -4.35 10.93
CA GLN A 180 -13.79 -5.02 12.06
C GLN A 180 -13.37 -4.46 13.42
N ARG A 181 -12.11 -4.00 13.54
CA ARG A 181 -11.49 -3.59 14.80
C ARG A 181 -11.06 -2.13 14.81
N GLY A 182 -10.85 -1.53 13.64
CA GLY A 182 -10.27 -0.20 13.53
C GLY A 182 -8.75 -0.19 13.69
N LEU A 183 -8.15 0.94 13.37
CA LEU A 183 -6.71 1.18 13.52
C LEU A 183 -6.30 1.49 14.96
N GLU A 184 -7.25 1.99 15.76
CA GLU A 184 -7.04 2.41 17.16
C GLU A 184 -6.58 1.30 18.09
N GLU A 185 -6.97 0.07 17.78
CA GLU A 185 -6.59 -1.09 18.60
C GLU A 185 -5.19 -1.61 18.30
N LEU A 186 -4.62 -1.28 17.13
CA LEU A 186 -3.34 -1.82 16.68
C LEU A 186 -2.19 -1.37 17.61
N PRO A 187 -2.11 -0.10 18.07
CA PRO A 187 -1.13 0.31 19.07
C PRO A 187 -1.26 -0.44 20.39
N ILE A 188 -2.49 -0.64 20.88
CA ILE A 188 -2.75 -1.31 22.16
C ILE A 188 -2.26 -2.76 22.08
N LEU A 189 -2.62 -3.44 20.98
CA LEU A 189 -2.26 -4.83 20.77
C LEU A 189 -0.75 -5.01 20.59
N ILE A 190 -0.09 -4.16 19.80
CA ILE A 190 1.36 -4.24 19.62
C ILE A 190 2.10 -3.93 20.93
N LYS A 191 1.70 -2.88 21.68
CA LYS A 191 2.37 -2.49 22.93
C LYS A 191 2.24 -3.57 24.02
N PHE A 192 1.11 -4.29 24.06
CA PHE A 192 0.87 -5.28 25.11
C PHE A 192 1.25 -6.71 24.70
N PHE A 193 0.72 -7.21 23.57
CA PHE A 193 1.02 -8.56 23.12
C PHE A 193 2.39 -8.66 22.47
N GLY A 194 2.85 -7.61 21.80
CA GLY A 194 3.99 -7.68 20.89
C GLY A 194 3.61 -8.34 19.56
N VAL A 195 4.37 -8.00 18.52
CA VAL A 195 4.12 -8.45 17.15
C VAL A 195 4.21 -9.98 17.03
N THR A 196 5.17 -10.59 17.71
CA THR A 196 5.42 -12.04 17.67
C THR A 196 4.24 -12.85 18.19
N ASN A 197 3.66 -12.45 19.32
CA ASN A 197 2.52 -13.14 19.91
C ASN A 197 1.25 -12.92 19.07
N ALA A 198 1.03 -11.72 18.55
CA ALA A 198 -0.07 -11.44 17.64
C ALA A 198 -0.02 -12.34 16.39
N LEU A 199 1.15 -12.43 15.76
CA LEU A 199 1.37 -13.30 14.61
C LEU A 199 1.21 -14.78 14.97
N ALA A 200 1.64 -15.21 16.15
CA ALA A 200 1.43 -16.59 16.61
C ALA A 200 -0.06 -16.93 16.71
N ILE A 201 -0.88 -16.02 17.22
CA ILE A 201 -2.35 -16.18 17.27
C ILE A 201 -2.92 -16.31 15.86
N PHE A 202 -2.52 -15.44 14.92
CA PHE A 202 -3.01 -15.48 13.55
C PHE A 202 -2.59 -16.74 12.80
N ARG A 203 -1.37 -17.23 13.03
CA ARG A 203 -0.88 -18.48 12.44
C ARG A 203 -1.61 -19.71 13.00
N LYS A 204 -2.01 -19.69 14.27
CA LYS A 204 -2.68 -20.83 14.93
C LYS A 204 -4.17 -20.89 14.64
N LEU A 205 -4.88 -19.76 14.71
CA LEU A 205 -6.34 -19.69 14.56
C LEU A 205 -6.76 -19.35 13.12
N GLY A 206 -5.88 -18.70 12.35
CA GLY A 206 -6.26 -18.03 11.12
C GLY A 206 -6.97 -16.70 11.40
N MET A 207 -6.97 -15.83 10.39
CA MET A 207 -7.42 -14.45 10.55
C MET A 207 -8.88 -14.31 10.99
N ASN A 208 -9.80 -15.06 10.37
CA ASN A 208 -11.23 -14.92 10.66
C ASN A 208 -11.55 -15.33 12.11
N GLN A 209 -11.03 -16.48 12.56
CA GLN A 209 -11.27 -16.96 13.92
C GLN A 209 -10.58 -16.08 14.96
N ALA A 210 -9.37 -15.60 14.67
CA ALA A 210 -8.68 -14.67 15.56
C ALA A 210 -9.49 -13.37 15.73
N LEU A 211 -9.99 -12.80 14.63
CA LEU A 211 -10.84 -11.60 14.67
C LEU A 211 -12.17 -11.83 15.39
N GLU A 212 -12.84 -12.96 15.16
CA GLU A 212 -14.07 -13.32 15.89
C GLU A 212 -13.82 -13.47 17.39
N MET A 213 -12.72 -14.14 17.78
CA MET A 213 -12.33 -14.30 19.17
C MET A 213 -12.04 -12.93 19.82
N MET A 214 -11.28 -12.07 19.14
CA MET A 214 -11.03 -10.69 19.58
C MET A 214 -12.32 -9.89 19.73
N HIS A 215 -13.25 -10.04 18.79
CA HIS A 215 -14.56 -9.39 18.84
C HIS A 215 -15.39 -9.86 20.04
N LEU A 216 -15.45 -11.16 20.29
CA LEU A 216 -16.24 -11.74 21.38
C LEU A 216 -15.70 -11.38 22.76
N LEU A 217 -14.38 -11.42 22.94
CA LEU A 217 -13.76 -11.09 24.21
C LEU A 217 -13.75 -9.58 24.44
N GLY A 218 -13.44 -8.80 23.42
CA GLY A 218 -13.04 -7.41 23.58
C GLY A 218 -11.54 -7.27 23.82
N THR A 219 -10.98 -6.10 23.53
CA THR A 219 -9.54 -5.86 23.63
C THR A 219 -9.07 -6.05 25.07
N ARG A 220 -9.76 -5.42 26.04
CA ARG A 220 -9.35 -5.45 27.45
C ARG A 220 -9.37 -6.86 28.03
N GLU A 221 -10.47 -7.56 27.84
CA GLU A 221 -10.69 -8.90 28.36
C GLU A 221 -9.69 -9.89 27.74
N MET A 222 -9.33 -9.71 26.46
CA MET A 222 -8.30 -10.51 25.83
C MET A 222 -6.92 -10.28 26.47
N LEU A 223 -6.58 -9.03 26.80
CA LEU A 223 -5.33 -8.69 27.49
C LEU A 223 -5.30 -9.32 28.89
N GLU A 224 -6.38 -9.15 29.67
CA GLU A 224 -6.52 -9.74 31.01
C GLU A 224 -6.44 -11.27 30.96
N LEU A 225 -7.14 -11.90 30.02
CA LEU A 225 -7.12 -13.35 29.82
C LEU A 225 -5.71 -13.85 29.46
N SER A 226 -4.97 -13.12 28.61
CA SER A 226 -3.60 -13.50 28.28
C SER A 226 -2.65 -13.45 29.49
N LEU A 227 -2.86 -12.48 30.39
CA LEU A 227 -2.10 -12.37 31.64
C LEU A 227 -2.47 -13.47 32.65
N LEU A 228 -3.73 -13.91 32.66
CA LEU A 228 -4.15 -15.05 33.46
C LEU A 228 -3.55 -16.35 32.91
N LEU A 229 -3.62 -16.57 31.59
CA LEU A 229 -3.07 -17.74 30.93
C LEU A 229 -1.55 -17.84 31.11
N SER A 230 -0.81 -16.72 31.08
CA SER A 230 0.65 -16.74 31.27
C SER A 230 1.07 -17.18 32.68
N LYS A 231 0.17 -17.11 33.67
CA LYS A 231 0.39 -17.59 35.04
C LYS A 231 -0.02 -19.05 35.22
N MET A 232 -0.72 -19.65 34.25
CA MET A 232 -1.17 -21.04 34.34
C MET A 232 -0.08 -22.01 33.84
N SER A 233 0.11 -23.12 34.55
CA SER A 233 0.95 -24.22 34.09
C SER A 233 0.16 -25.13 33.14
N LEU A 234 0.08 -24.74 31.88
CA LEU A 234 -0.65 -25.48 30.84
C LEU A 234 0.33 -26.37 30.06
N GLU A 235 0.18 -27.69 30.18
CA GLU A 235 0.98 -28.63 29.40
C GLU A 235 0.26 -28.98 28.08
N GLU A 236 0.96 -28.86 26.95
CA GLU A 236 0.42 -29.18 25.61
C GLU A 236 -0.14 -30.62 25.52
N LYS A 237 0.43 -31.54 26.30
CA LYS A 237 0.03 -32.96 26.37
C LYS A 237 -1.39 -33.15 26.88
N ASN A 238 -1.89 -32.19 27.66
CA ASN A 238 -3.21 -32.24 28.28
C ASN A 238 -4.29 -31.57 27.43
N ILE A 239 -3.93 -31.03 26.25
CA ILE A 239 -4.91 -30.49 25.31
C ILE A 239 -5.73 -31.67 24.75
N PRO A 240 -7.05 -31.72 25.01
CA PRO A 240 -7.90 -32.77 24.47
C PRO A 240 -7.80 -32.76 22.96
N THR A 241 -7.56 -33.92 22.35
CA THR A 241 -7.56 -34.05 20.89
C THR A 241 -8.93 -33.61 20.36
N LEU A 242 -8.96 -32.78 19.31
CA LEU A 242 -10.18 -32.21 18.70
C LEU A 242 -11.29 -33.24 18.41
N SER A 243 -10.95 -34.52 18.35
CA SER A 243 -11.87 -35.67 18.25
C SER A 243 -12.89 -35.77 19.41
N LEU A 244 -12.55 -35.26 20.60
CA LEU A 244 -13.39 -35.31 21.81
C LEU A 244 -14.34 -34.11 21.95
N LEU A 245 -14.16 -33.06 21.15
CA LEU A 245 -14.94 -31.81 21.21
C LEU A 245 -15.97 -31.72 20.09
N LYS A 246 -16.59 -32.84 19.70
CA LYS A 246 -17.77 -32.79 18.83
C LYS A 246 -18.93 -32.18 19.62
N PRO A 247 -19.64 -31.17 19.11
CA PRO A 247 -20.86 -30.68 19.73
C PRO A 247 -21.96 -31.71 19.46
N ASN A 248 -22.00 -32.79 20.23
CA ASN A 248 -23.09 -33.75 20.21
C ASN A 248 -23.40 -34.13 21.65
N ASP A 249 -24.24 -33.31 22.28
CA ASP A 249 -25.24 -33.75 23.27
C ASP A 249 -26.28 -32.65 23.48
N LEU A 250 -27.01 -32.32 22.40
CA LEU A 250 -28.40 -31.85 22.55
C LEU A 250 -29.28 -33.06 22.23
N PRO A 251 -30.06 -33.59 23.20
CA PRO A 251 -30.86 -34.78 22.98
C PRO A 251 -32.09 -34.42 22.15
N SER A 252 -31.94 -34.43 20.81
CA SER A 252 -33.07 -34.49 19.89
C SER A 252 -33.69 -35.88 19.95
N LYS A 253 -34.59 -36.11 20.93
CA LYS A 253 -35.57 -37.18 20.85
C LYS A 253 -36.52 -36.86 19.69
N ASN A 254 -36.27 -37.44 18.52
CA ASN A 254 -37.34 -37.69 17.57
C ASN A 254 -37.31 -39.15 17.12
N LYS A 255 -38.36 -39.85 17.58
CA LYS A 255 -38.62 -41.27 17.37
C LYS A 255 -38.71 -41.58 15.88
N SER A 256 -37.96 -42.59 15.49
CA SER A 256 -38.08 -43.30 14.23
C SER A 256 -39.47 -43.92 14.05
N LYS A 257 -40.06 -43.74 12.87
CA LYS A 257 -41.08 -44.64 12.30
C LYS A 257 -40.53 -45.25 11.00
N PRO A 258 -40.74 -46.54 10.74
CA PRO A 258 -40.00 -47.29 9.71
C PRO A 258 -40.53 -47.07 8.28
N ALA A 259 -39.63 -47.13 7.31
CA ALA A 259 -39.91 -47.03 5.88
C ALA A 259 -40.53 -48.31 5.28
N PRO A 260 -41.40 -48.21 4.25
CA PRO A 260 -41.92 -49.38 3.54
C PRO A 260 -40.97 -49.87 2.43
N LYS A 261 -41.07 -51.18 2.17
CA LYS A 261 -40.19 -52.04 1.34
C LYS A 261 -40.17 -51.68 -0.17
N LYS A 262 -38.99 -51.82 -0.79
CA LYS A 262 -38.72 -51.80 -2.25
C LYS A 262 -39.27 -53.04 -2.99
N LYS A 263 -39.73 -52.84 -4.24
CA LYS A 263 -39.67 -53.73 -5.44
C LYS A 263 -40.16 -52.89 -6.65
N GLN A 264 -39.74 -52.97 -7.91
CA GLN A 264 -38.67 -53.60 -8.71
C GLN A 264 -38.79 -52.92 -10.10
N ILE A 265 -37.71 -52.49 -10.76
CA ILE A 265 -37.76 -52.07 -12.18
C ILE A 265 -36.92 -53.05 -13.01
N ALA A 266 -37.58 -53.68 -13.98
CA ALA A 266 -37.01 -54.69 -14.87
C ALA A 266 -36.17 -54.08 -16.01
N LYS A 267 -35.00 -54.68 -16.24
CA LYS A 267 -34.09 -54.39 -17.37
C LYS A 267 -34.71 -54.87 -18.69
N LYS A 268 -34.88 -53.99 -19.70
CA LYS A 268 -35.08 -54.39 -21.11
C LYS A 268 -33.73 -54.39 -21.84
N LYS A 269 -33.36 -55.58 -22.34
CA LYS A 269 -32.22 -55.85 -23.25
C LYS A 269 -32.43 -55.15 -24.60
N LYS A 270 -31.39 -54.48 -25.10
CA LYS A 270 -31.17 -54.22 -26.54
C LYS A 270 -30.42 -55.42 -27.12
N THR A 271 -30.91 -55.97 -28.23
CA THR A 271 -30.12 -56.79 -29.16
C THR A 271 -30.36 -56.30 -30.58
N SER A 272 -29.26 -56.21 -31.32
CA SER A 272 -29.08 -55.61 -32.64
C SER A 272 -29.43 -56.58 -33.78
N LYS A 273 -29.95 -56.00 -34.88
CA LYS A 273 -29.90 -56.40 -36.30
C LYS A 273 -29.65 -57.87 -36.66
N ARG A 274 -30.57 -58.46 -37.45
CA ARG A 274 -30.40 -58.65 -38.91
C ARG A 274 -31.75 -58.90 -39.56
#